data_AF-A0A0H3KSC8-F1
#
_entry.id   AF-A0A0H3KSC8-F1
#
_cell.length_a   1.000
_cell.length_b   1.000
_cell.length_c   1.000
_cell.angle_alpha   90.00
_cell.angle_beta   90.00
_cell.angle_gamma   90.00
#
_symmetry.space_group_name_H-M   'P 1'
#
loop_
_entity.id
_entity.type
_entity.pdbx_description
1 polymer ?
#
loop_
_entity_poly.entity_id
_entity_poly.type
_entity_poly.pdbx_seq_one_letter_code
_entity_poly.pdbx_strand_id
1 'polypeptide(L)'
;MTKRTAWPMRVDAGTKNVGTARVHDDSRPKMTTAQRAIFEATGNRPHVDAAFDDISDGIDAPPVLTPAYRQPDAKTRMQALGRLKAGAMNKTEQRYADHLEARKQAGEIVWYRFEGIKFRLADNTFYTPDFTVMLANGQLEAHEVKGHWQDDARVKVKVAADQYPVRFVAVKAAAVRDGGGWQTEEF
;
A
#
# COMPACT_ATOMS: atom_id res chain seq x y z
N MET A 1 -16.09 -43.11 17.25
CA MET A 1 -17.24 -42.27 16.84
C MET A 1 -17.73 -41.49 18.05
N THR A 2 -17.22 -40.28 18.26
CA THR A 2 -17.64 -39.39 19.36
C THR A 2 -18.99 -38.79 19.01
N LYS A 3 -20.04 -39.22 19.73
CA LYS A 3 -21.41 -38.69 19.60
C LYS A 3 -21.37 -37.19 19.92
N ARG A 4 -21.65 -36.34 18.92
CA ARG A 4 -21.86 -34.90 19.13
C ARG A 4 -23.21 -34.75 19.82
N THR A 5 -23.19 -34.42 21.11
CA THR A 5 -24.40 -34.03 21.85
C THR A 5 -24.99 -32.80 21.17
N ALA A 6 -26.29 -32.85 20.84
CA ALA A 6 -26.99 -31.71 20.27
C ALA A 6 -26.93 -30.53 21.25
N TRP A 7 -26.59 -29.34 20.73
CA TRP A 7 -26.45 -28.14 21.53
C TRP A 7 -27.80 -27.79 22.17
N PRO A 8 -27.88 -27.52 23.48
CA PRO A 8 -29.11 -27.03 24.07
C PRO A 8 -29.44 -25.67 23.44
N MET A 9 -30.62 -25.58 22.82
CA MET A 9 -31.08 -24.39 22.09
C MET A 9 -31.35 -23.18 23.02
N ARG A 10 -31.21 -23.35 24.33
CA ARG A 10 -31.37 -22.29 25.35
C ARG A 10 -30.13 -22.25 26.24
N VAL A 11 -29.48 -21.09 26.27
CA VAL A 11 -28.40 -20.77 27.21
C VAL A 11 -28.99 -19.80 28.23
N ASP A 12 -29.05 -20.21 29.49
CA ASP A 12 -29.61 -19.36 30.55
C ASP A 12 -28.70 -18.16 30.82
N ALA A 13 -29.32 -17.01 31.13
CA ALA A 13 -28.60 -15.76 31.39
C ALA A 13 -27.61 -15.94 32.56
N GLY A 14 -26.34 -15.56 32.34
CA GLY A 14 -25.25 -15.75 33.30
C GLY A 14 -24.40 -17.00 33.10
N THR A 15 -24.68 -17.82 32.09
CA THR A 15 -23.85 -18.98 31.73
C THR A 15 -22.48 -18.53 31.22
N LYS A 16 -21.40 -18.88 31.94
CA LYS A 16 -20.02 -18.49 31.61
C LYS A 16 -19.29 -19.46 30.68
N ASN A 17 -19.74 -20.71 30.58
CA ASN A 17 -19.14 -21.74 29.73
C ASN A 17 -20.23 -22.66 29.16
N VAL A 18 -20.10 -23.05 27.89
CA VAL A 18 -20.93 -24.05 27.22
C VAL A 18 -20.01 -25.09 26.60
N GLY A 19 -19.96 -26.30 27.19
CA GLY A 19 -18.97 -27.31 26.83
C GLY A 19 -17.54 -26.85 27.14
N THR A 20 -16.64 -26.90 26.16
CA THR A 20 -15.27 -26.37 26.26
C THR A 20 -15.15 -24.89 25.85
N ALA A 21 -16.24 -24.28 25.37
CA ALA A 21 -16.26 -22.89 24.93
C ALA A 21 -16.61 -21.96 26.10
N ARG A 22 -15.85 -20.86 26.20
CA ARG A 22 -16.08 -19.79 27.19
C ARG A 22 -17.02 -18.76 26.58
N VAL A 23 -18.09 -18.42 27.28
CA VAL A 23 -19.06 -17.40 26.86
C VAL A 23 -18.62 -16.08 27.48
N HIS A 24 -18.27 -15.13 26.63
CA HIS A 24 -17.97 -13.76 27.05
C HIS A 24 -19.28 -12.97 27.16
N ASP A 25 -19.44 -12.27 28.28
CA ASP A 25 -20.52 -11.31 28.49
C ASP A 25 -20.22 -10.07 27.63
N ASP A 26 -21.22 -9.54 26.91
CA ASP A 26 -21.13 -8.32 26.08
C ASP A 26 -20.93 -7.03 26.93
N SER A 27 -20.51 -7.18 28.18
CA SER A 27 -20.14 -6.08 29.04
C SER A 27 -18.83 -5.45 28.53
N ARG A 28 -19.02 -4.33 27.83
CA ARG A 28 -17.98 -3.48 27.26
C ARG A 28 -16.78 -3.30 28.20
N PRO A 29 -15.53 -3.39 27.70
CA PRO A 29 -14.35 -3.30 28.53
C PRO A 29 -14.34 -1.99 29.33
N LYS A 30 -13.96 -2.08 30.62
CA LYS A 30 -13.85 -0.90 31.49
C LYS A 30 -12.82 0.05 30.91
N MET A 31 -13.25 1.29 30.62
CA MET A 31 -12.35 2.38 30.20
C MET A 31 -11.19 2.53 31.16
N THR A 32 -9.99 2.69 30.61
CA THR A 32 -8.78 3.00 31.39
C THR A 32 -8.89 4.39 32.02
N THR A 33 -8.10 4.66 33.07
CA THR A 33 -8.11 5.95 33.78
C THR A 33 -7.89 7.13 32.84
N ALA A 34 -7.01 6.97 31.84
CA ALA A 34 -6.76 8.00 30.83
C ALA A 34 -7.96 8.20 29.88
N GLN A 35 -8.67 7.14 29.51
CA GLN A 35 -9.86 7.23 28.65
C GLN A 35 -11.04 7.88 29.37
N ARG A 36 -11.17 7.68 30.69
CA ARG A 36 -12.18 8.36 31.51
C ARG A 36 -11.95 9.86 31.57
N ALA A 37 -10.70 10.29 31.80
CA ALA A 37 -10.35 11.71 31.85
C ALA A 37 -10.66 12.43 30.52
N ILE A 38 -10.40 11.78 29.38
CA ILE A 38 -10.72 12.32 28.05
C ILE A 38 -12.25 12.42 27.86
N PHE A 39 -12.99 11.39 28.25
CA PHE A 39 -14.46 11.40 28.17
C PHE A 39 -15.09 12.47 29.06
N GLU A 40 -14.60 12.66 30.28
CA GLU A 40 -15.06 13.72 31.19
C GLU A 40 -14.76 15.12 30.64
N ALA A 41 -13.61 15.31 29.99
CA ALA A 41 -13.22 16.61 29.45
C ALA A 41 -13.92 16.99 28.13
N THR A 42 -14.29 16.01 27.30
CA THR A 42 -14.77 16.27 25.93
C THR A 42 -16.21 15.80 25.67
N GLY A 43 -16.82 15.03 26.57
CA GLY A 43 -18.16 14.46 26.41
C GLY A 43 -18.29 13.41 25.30
N ASN A 44 -17.25 13.21 24.49
CA ASN A 44 -17.23 12.30 23.36
C ASN A 44 -16.47 11.01 23.72
N ARG A 45 -17.09 9.85 23.50
CA ARG A 45 -16.42 8.57 23.77
C ARG A 45 -15.41 8.25 22.67
N PRO A 46 -14.15 7.91 23.01
CA PRO A 46 -13.20 7.44 22.01
C PRO A 46 -13.67 6.09 21.44
N HIS A 47 -13.79 6.01 20.12
CA HIS A 47 -14.19 4.80 19.39
C HIS A 47 -13.10 3.74 19.54
N VAL A 48 -13.44 2.56 20.07
CA VAL A 48 -12.46 1.51 20.44
C VAL A 48 -12.07 0.58 19.29
N ASP A 49 -12.74 0.63 18.14
CA ASP A 49 -12.53 -0.35 17.06
C ASP A 49 -12.41 0.28 15.67
N ALA A 50 -11.37 1.06 15.42
CA ALA A 50 -10.95 1.40 14.05
C ALA A 50 -9.45 1.11 13.91
N ALA A 51 -9.14 -0.14 13.57
CA ALA A 51 -7.95 -0.44 12.80
C ALA A 51 -8.12 0.14 11.38
N PHE A 52 -7.01 0.57 10.78
CA PHE A 52 -6.84 1.06 9.40
C PHE A 52 -7.21 2.53 9.10
N ASP A 53 -6.18 3.37 9.09
CA ASP A 53 -5.67 4.08 7.89
C ASP A 53 -6.72 4.65 6.89
N ASP A 54 -7.51 5.68 7.26
CA ASP A 54 -8.21 6.53 6.26
C ASP A 54 -8.74 7.87 6.81
N ILE A 55 -7.88 8.72 7.40
CA ILE A 55 -8.21 10.15 7.55
C ILE A 55 -6.99 10.96 7.12
N SER A 56 -6.83 11.09 5.81
CA SER A 56 -6.04 12.15 5.18
C SER A 56 -6.77 12.53 3.90
N ASP A 57 -7.73 13.45 4.05
CA ASP A 57 -7.87 14.58 3.14
C ASP A 57 -8.99 15.52 3.60
N GLY A 58 -8.67 16.80 3.73
CA GLY A 58 -9.64 17.89 3.66
C GLY A 58 -10.01 18.57 4.97
N ILE A 59 -9.85 19.90 4.94
CA ILE A 59 -10.35 20.95 5.84
C ILE A 59 -9.31 21.41 6.88
N ASP A 60 -9.01 22.71 6.83
CA ASP A 60 -8.18 23.52 7.73
C ASP A 60 -8.61 23.42 9.21
N ALA A 61 -8.38 22.27 9.83
CA ALA A 61 -8.51 22.08 11.26
C ALA A 61 -7.16 22.38 11.93
N PRO A 62 -7.13 23.09 13.08
CA PRO A 62 -5.90 23.31 13.82
C PRO A 62 -5.25 21.96 14.16
N PRO A 63 -3.90 21.86 14.15
CA PRO A 63 -3.22 20.61 14.38
C PRO A 63 -3.64 20.03 15.73
N VAL A 64 -4.38 18.92 15.69
CA VAL A 64 -4.71 18.16 16.89
C VAL A 64 -3.38 17.68 17.45
N LEU A 65 -3.00 18.17 18.64
CA LEU A 65 -1.80 17.71 19.35
C LEU A 65 -1.92 16.20 19.57
N THR A 66 -1.28 15.41 18.70
CA THR A 66 -1.14 13.98 18.91
C THR A 66 -0.33 13.75 20.18
N PRO A 67 -0.81 12.95 21.15
CA PRO A 67 -0.07 12.65 22.36
C PRO A 67 1.33 12.09 22.03
N ALA A 68 2.35 12.48 22.78
CA ALA A 68 3.76 12.14 22.51
C ALA A 68 4.06 10.63 22.37
N TYR A 69 3.18 9.75 22.83
CA TYR A 69 3.32 8.29 22.65
C TYR A 69 2.93 7.80 21.25
N ARG A 70 2.18 8.60 20.48
CA ARG A 70 1.79 8.31 19.08
C ARG A 70 2.79 8.92 18.09
N GLN A 71 4.06 8.87 18.44
CA GLN A 71 5.15 9.27 17.56
C GLN A 71 5.48 8.04 16.70
N PRO A 72 5.36 8.10 15.36
CA PRO A 72 5.71 6.96 14.51
C PRO A 72 7.16 6.56 14.75
N ASP A 73 7.45 5.26 14.72
CA ASP A 73 8.81 4.71 14.85
C ASP A 73 9.75 5.42 13.86
N ALA A 74 11.04 5.57 14.20
CA ALA A 74 12.05 6.18 13.33
C ALA A 74 12.07 5.55 11.93
N LYS A 75 11.85 4.23 11.83
CA LYS A 75 11.73 3.51 10.55
C LYS A 75 10.50 3.97 9.75
N THR A 76 9.37 4.18 10.41
CA THR A 76 8.13 4.66 9.79
C THR A 76 8.28 6.11 9.32
N ARG A 77 8.98 6.96 10.09
CA ARG A 77 9.31 8.33 9.67
C ARG A 77 10.25 8.34 8.48
N MET A 78 11.30 7.53 8.47
CA MET A 78 12.21 7.44 7.31
C MET A 78 11.48 6.93 6.05
N GLN A 79 10.55 5.98 6.20
CA GLN A 79 9.70 5.52 5.10
C GLN A 79 8.72 6.59 4.61
N ALA A 80 8.16 7.40 5.51
CA ALA A 80 7.26 8.51 5.17
C ALA A 80 8.01 9.69 4.53
N LEU A 81 9.23 10.01 4.97
CA LEU A 81 10.06 11.05 4.37
C LEU A 81 10.55 10.69 2.95
N GLY A 82 10.65 9.41 2.63
CA GLY A 82 10.99 8.93 1.29
C GLY A 82 9.82 8.90 0.31
N ARG A 83 8.57 9.08 0.78
CA ARG A 83 7.39 9.16 -0.08
C ARG A 83 7.28 10.57 -0.62
N LEU A 84 7.76 10.78 -1.84
CA LEU A 84 7.38 11.96 -2.63
C LEU A 84 5.84 11.98 -2.77
N LYS A 85 5.26 13.18 -2.94
CA LYS A 85 3.83 13.30 -3.20
C LYS A 85 3.47 12.44 -4.43
N ALA A 86 2.30 11.80 -4.42
CA ALA A 86 1.80 11.06 -5.58
C ALA A 86 1.91 11.94 -6.84
N GLY A 87 2.50 11.39 -7.91
CA GLY A 87 2.77 12.13 -9.15
C GLY A 87 4.08 12.94 -9.19
N ALA A 88 4.89 12.97 -8.13
CA ALA A 88 6.19 13.65 -8.13
C ALA A 88 7.35 12.66 -8.36
N MET A 89 8.06 12.84 -9.48
CA MET A 89 9.18 11.99 -9.85
C MET A 89 10.38 12.17 -8.91
N ASN A 90 11.01 11.05 -8.56
CA ASN A 90 12.33 11.04 -7.95
C ASN A 90 13.43 11.39 -8.98
N LYS A 91 14.66 11.66 -8.52
CA LYS A 91 15.78 12.03 -9.43
C LYS A 91 16.12 10.94 -10.46
N THR A 92 15.94 9.67 -10.10
CA THR A 92 16.20 8.52 -10.98
C THR A 92 15.12 8.38 -12.04
N GLU A 93 13.85 8.54 -11.66
CA GLU A 93 12.70 8.57 -12.54
C GLU A 93 12.78 9.74 -13.51
N GLN A 94 13.17 10.93 -13.04
CA GLN A 94 13.40 12.08 -13.92
C GLN A 94 14.47 11.79 -14.98
N ARG A 95 15.61 11.22 -14.57
CA ARG A 95 16.67 10.81 -15.50
C ARG A 95 16.19 9.73 -16.48
N TYR A 96 15.27 8.87 -16.03
CA TYR A 96 14.67 7.87 -16.91
C TYR A 96 13.68 8.49 -17.89
N ALA A 97 12.88 9.48 -17.45
CA ALA A 97 12.00 10.24 -18.33
C ALA A 97 12.79 10.96 -19.43
N ASP A 98 13.95 11.55 -19.09
CA ASP A 98 14.84 12.18 -20.08
C ASP A 98 15.38 11.15 -21.10
N HIS A 99 15.67 9.93 -20.64
CA HIS A 99 16.06 8.82 -21.51
C HIS A 99 14.91 8.37 -22.43
N LEU A 100 13.67 8.30 -21.93
CA LEU A 100 12.50 7.99 -22.74
C LEU A 100 12.19 9.07 -23.78
N GLU A 101 12.36 10.36 -23.42
CA GLU A 101 12.18 11.46 -24.37
C GLU A 101 13.24 11.40 -25.48
N ALA A 102 14.50 11.08 -25.17
CA ALA A 102 15.53 10.87 -26.18
C ALA A 102 15.17 9.71 -27.15
N ARG A 103 14.66 8.59 -26.62
CA ARG A 103 14.19 7.45 -27.43
C ARG A 103 12.96 7.80 -28.28
N LYS A 104 12.07 8.65 -27.76
CA LYS A 104 10.93 9.18 -28.51
C LYS A 104 11.37 10.10 -29.65
N GLN A 105 12.36 10.96 -29.42
CA GLN A 105 12.96 11.80 -30.48
C GLN A 105 13.68 10.97 -31.54
N ALA A 106 14.29 9.84 -31.16
CA ALA A 106 14.88 8.87 -32.08
C ALA A 106 13.84 8.06 -32.88
N GLY A 107 12.54 8.19 -32.57
CA GLY A 107 11.46 7.47 -33.24
C GLY A 107 11.28 6.01 -32.78
N GLU A 108 11.92 5.60 -31.69
CA GLU A 108 11.74 4.26 -31.11
C GLU A 108 10.44 4.15 -30.29
N ILE A 109 10.05 5.27 -29.67
CA ILE A 109 8.86 5.41 -28.82
C ILE A 109 7.94 6.43 -29.46
N VAL A 110 6.65 6.13 -29.52
CA VAL A 110 5.63 7.08 -30.01
C VAL A 110 5.09 7.91 -28.86
N TRP A 111 4.97 7.30 -27.69
CA TRP A 111 4.32 7.92 -26.54
C TRP A 111 4.80 7.31 -25.24
N TYR A 112 4.87 8.11 -24.18
CA TYR A 112 5.03 7.62 -22.83
C TYR A 112 4.31 8.53 -21.81
N ARG A 113 3.97 7.96 -20.65
CA ARG A 113 3.39 8.67 -19.50
C ARG A 113 3.88 8.09 -18.18
N PHE A 114 4.11 8.97 -17.22
CA PHE A 114 4.41 8.62 -15.83
C PHE A 114 3.13 8.37 -15.05
N GLU A 115 3.06 7.27 -14.29
CA GLU A 115 1.90 6.82 -13.51
C GLU A 115 0.56 6.88 -14.29
N GLY A 116 0.62 6.70 -15.62
CA GLY A 116 -0.51 7.01 -16.52
C GLY A 116 -1.55 5.90 -16.64
N ILE A 117 -1.19 4.65 -16.32
CA ILE A 117 -2.08 3.48 -16.41
C ILE A 117 -2.08 2.75 -15.07
N LYS A 118 -3.27 2.33 -14.61
CA LYS A 118 -3.44 1.46 -13.45
C LYS A 118 -4.00 0.13 -13.89
N PHE A 119 -3.29 -0.94 -13.61
CA PHE A 119 -3.70 -2.33 -13.85
C PHE A 119 -4.42 -2.87 -12.63
N ARG A 120 -5.64 -3.37 -12.79
CA ARG A 120 -6.37 -4.03 -11.70
C ARG A 120 -5.91 -5.48 -11.58
N LEU A 121 -5.41 -5.88 -10.41
CA LEU A 121 -4.93 -7.26 -10.18
C LEU A 121 -5.97 -8.13 -9.46
N ALA A 122 -6.79 -7.52 -8.61
CA ALA A 122 -7.88 -8.17 -7.87
C ALA A 122 -8.90 -7.10 -7.43
N ASP A 123 -9.89 -7.48 -6.63
CA ASP A 123 -10.81 -6.52 -6.01
C ASP A 123 -10.02 -5.57 -5.10
N ASN A 124 -10.18 -4.27 -5.35
CA ASN A 124 -9.47 -3.16 -4.68
C ASN A 124 -7.93 -3.22 -4.72
N THR A 125 -7.35 -4.07 -5.57
CA THR A 125 -5.89 -4.20 -5.71
C THR A 125 -5.45 -3.74 -7.09
N PHE A 126 -4.59 -2.72 -7.11
CA PHE A 126 -4.08 -2.12 -8.34
C PHE A 126 -2.55 -2.12 -8.36
N TYR A 127 -2.00 -2.26 -9.56
CA TYR A 127 -0.60 -2.06 -9.86
C TYR A 127 -0.48 -0.88 -10.83
N THR A 128 0.34 0.09 -10.48
CA THR A 128 0.64 1.26 -11.30
C THR A 128 2.14 1.21 -11.59
N PRO A 129 2.58 0.95 -12.84
CA PRO A 129 3.99 1.08 -13.19
C PRO A 129 4.41 2.55 -13.15
N ASP A 130 5.70 2.79 -12.94
CA ASP A 130 6.26 4.14 -12.95
C ASP A 130 6.07 4.80 -14.31
N PHE A 131 6.36 4.09 -15.41
CA PHE A 131 6.15 4.58 -16.77
C PHE A 131 5.38 3.58 -17.63
N THR A 132 4.46 4.10 -18.43
CA THR A 132 3.87 3.37 -19.56
C THR A 132 4.46 3.93 -20.84
N VAL A 133 4.91 3.06 -21.73
CA VAL A 133 5.59 3.38 -22.98
C VAL A 133 4.90 2.66 -24.13
N MET A 134 4.65 3.36 -25.24
CA MET A 134 4.19 2.79 -26.49
C MET A 134 5.33 2.87 -27.51
N LEU A 135 5.83 1.70 -27.93
CA LEU A 135 6.87 1.59 -28.95
C LEU A 135 6.35 1.97 -30.34
N ALA A 136 7.27 2.27 -31.26
CA ALA A 136 6.97 2.55 -32.67
C ALA A 136 6.22 1.42 -33.40
N ASN A 137 6.40 0.17 -32.94
CA ASN A 137 5.70 -0.99 -33.48
C ASN A 137 4.27 -1.16 -32.91
N GLY A 138 3.80 -0.25 -32.04
CA GLY A 138 2.48 -0.29 -31.41
C GLY A 138 2.39 -1.15 -30.15
N GLN A 139 3.48 -1.79 -29.72
CA GLN A 139 3.49 -2.56 -28.46
C GLN A 139 3.50 -1.62 -27.25
N LEU A 140 2.73 -2.00 -26.24
CA LEU A 140 2.71 -1.31 -24.95
C LEU A 140 3.68 -2.00 -23.98
N GLU A 141 4.51 -1.20 -23.35
CA GLU A 141 5.44 -1.61 -22.30
C GLU A 141 5.15 -0.84 -21.00
N ALA A 142 5.21 -1.55 -19.88
CA ALA A 142 5.12 -0.99 -18.55
C ALA A 142 6.50 -1.08 -17.89
N HIS A 143 7.13 0.06 -17.65
CA HIS A 143 8.47 0.17 -17.10
C HIS A 143 8.41 0.53 -15.61
N GLU A 144 9.00 -0.30 -14.77
CA GLU A 144 9.15 -0.08 -13.33
C GLU A 144 10.61 0.28 -13.01
N VAL A 145 10.84 1.51 -12.55
CA VAL A 145 12.17 2.04 -12.21
C VAL A 145 12.48 1.77 -10.74
N LYS A 146 13.31 0.76 -10.45
CA LYS A 146 13.70 0.41 -9.08
C LYS A 146 15.19 0.51 -8.86
N GLY A 147 15.58 1.08 -7.71
CA GLY A 147 16.96 1.04 -7.23
C GLY A 147 17.30 -0.27 -6.52
N HIS A 148 16.47 -0.66 -5.54
CA HIS A 148 16.60 -1.90 -4.78
C HIS A 148 15.29 -2.68 -4.84
N TRP A 149 15.36 -3.93 -5.27
CA TRP A 149 14.18 -4.80 -5.38
C TRP A 149 13.90 -5.44 -4.03
N GLN A 150 12.64 -5.33 -3.58
CA GLN A 150 12.07 -6.16 -2.53
C GLN A 150 11.15 -7.18 -3.20
N ASP A 151 11.09 -8.40 -2.67
CA ASP A 151 10.41 -9.53 -3.31
C ASP A 151 8.92 -9.24 -3.62
N ASP A 152 8.24 -8.48 -2.76
CA ASP A 152 6.83 -8.11 -2.94
C ASP A 152 6.54 -7.34 -4.24
N ALA A 153 7.49 -6.56 -4.75
CA ALA A 153 7.30 -5.79 -5.98
C ALA A 153 7.32 -6.70 -7.22
N ARG A 154 8.21 -7.71 -7.24
CA ARG A 154 8.33 -8.64 -8.38
C ARG A 154 7.09 -9.50 -8.53
N VAL A 155 6.47 -9.90 -7.42
CA VAL A 155 5.23 -10.68 -7.44
C VAL A 155 4.11 -9.88 -8.12
N LYS A 156 3.94 -8.60 -7.79
CA LYS A 156 2.90 -7.76 -8.41
C LYS A 156 3.09 -7.60 -9.91
N VAL A 157 4.34 -7.37 -10.35
CA VAL A 157 4.68 -7.26 -11.78
C VAL A 157 4.37 -8.58 -12.50
N LYS A 158 4.77 -9.71 -11.92
CA LYS A 158 4.49 -11.04 -12.49
C LYS A 158 3.00 -11.34 -12.59
N VAL A 159 2.23 -10.98 -11.57
CA VAL A 159 0.76 -11.15 -11.58
C VAL A 159 0.12 -10.24 -12.64
N ALA A 160 0.63 -9.03 -12.84
CA ALA A 160 0.18 -8.15 -13.91
C ALA A 160 0.51 -8.70 -15.30
N ALA A 161 1.72 -9.24 -15.48
CA ALA A 161 2.19 -9.84 -16.74
C ALA A 161 1.35 -11.06 -17.16
N ASP A 162 0.85 -11.84 -16.21
CA ASP A 162 -0.04 -12.97 -16.49
C ASP A 162 -1.46 -12.52 -16.91
N GLN A 163 -1.94 -11.39 -16.39
CA GLN A 163 -3.31 -10.90 -16.62
C GLN A 163 -3.47 -9.99 -17.84
N TYR A 164 -2.43 -9.28 -18.25
CA TYR A 164 -2.51 -8.22 -19.27
C TYR A 164 -1.57 -8.49 -20.44
N PRO A 165 -1.99 -8.24 -21.70
CA PRO A 165 -1.15 -8.39 -22.88
C PRO A 165 -0.20 -7.19 -23.05
N VAL A 166 0.56 -6.86 -22.01
CA VAL A 166 1.50 -5.74 -21.93
C VAL A 166 2.85 -6.30 -21.51
N ARG A 167 3.94 -5.79 -22.09
CA ARG A 167 5.29 -6.23 -21.69
C ARG A 167 5.70 -5.48 -20.45
N PHE A 168 6.07 -6.19 -19.39
CA PHE A 168 6.52 -5.57 -18.14
C PHE A 168 8.04 -5.62 -18.05
N VAL A 169 8.66 -4.46 -17.84
CA VAL A 169 10.11 -4.29 -17.84
C VAL A 169 10.55 -3.63 -16.54
N ALA A 170 11.36 -4.33 -15.77
CA ALA A 170 12.14 -3.74 -14.68
C ALA A 170 13.27 -2.91 -15.27
N VAL A 171 13.44 -1.70 -14.78
CA VAL A 171 14.53 -0.80 -15.14
C VAL A 171 15.34 -0.49 -13.89
N LYS A 172 16.63 -0.75 -13.96
CA LYS A 172 17.58 -0.43 -12.89
C LYS A 172 18.69 0.46 -13.41
N ALA A 173 19.00 1.51 -12.66
CA ALA A 173 20.19 2.31 -12.90
C ALA A 173 21.44 1.45 -12.71
N ALA A 174 22.24 1.28 -13.76
CA ALA A 174 23.55 0.66 -13.63
C ALA A 174 24.48 1.57 -12.81
N ALA A 175 25.40 0.99 -12.06
CA ALA A 175 26.37 1.77 -11.31
C ALA A 175 27.35 2.45 -12.29
N VAL A 176 27.86 3.63 -11.94
CA VAL A 176 28.82 4.37 -12.77
C VAL A 176 30.08 3.54 -13.04
N ARG A 177 30.49 2.71 -12.08
CA ARG A 177 31.61 1.76 -12.22
C ARG A 177 31.39 0.67 -13.28
N ASP A 178 30.14 0.36 -13.60
CA ASP A 178 29.76 -0.72 -14.53
C ASP A 178 29.44 -0.17 -15.94
N GLY A 179 29.88 1.05 -16.26
CA GLY A 179 29.67 1.71 -17.56
C GLY A 179 28.45 2.64 -17.61
N GLY A 180 27.69 2.75 -16.51
CA GLY A 180 26.47 3.57 -16.46
C GLY A 180 25.34 3.03 -17.33
N GLY A 181 24.30 3.84 -17.53
CA GLY A 181 23.11 3.45 -18.31
C GLY A 181 22.04 2.72 -17.52
N TRP A 182 21.24 1.91 -18.23
CA TRP A 182 20.04 1.25 -17.71
C TRP A 182 20.11 -0.25 -17.96
N GLN A 183 19.99 -1.03 -16.89
CA GLN A 183 19.78 -2.48 -16.96
C GLN A 183 18.29 -2.75 -17.01
N THR A 184 17.88 -3.62 -17.93
CA THR A 184 16.47 -4.01 -18.09
C THR A 184 16.30 -5.51 -17.87
N GLU A 185 15.18 -5.89 -17.25
CA GLU A 185 14.77 -7.28 -17.01
C GLU A 185 13.28 -7.40 -17.39
N GLU A 186 12.92 -8.37 -18.24
CA GLU A 186 11.54 -8.63 -18.69
C GLU A 186 10.89 -9.69 -17.78
N PHE A 187 9.59 -9.56 -17.49
CA PHE A 187 8.80 -10.47 -16.66
C PHE A 187 7.78 -11.28 -17.43
#